data_AF-A0A383BIV2-F1
#
_entry.id   AF-A0A383BIV2-F1
#
_cell.length_a   1.000
_cell.length_b   1.000
_cell.length_c   1.000
_cell.angle_alpha   90.00
_cell.angle_beta   90.00
_cell.angle_gamma   90.00
#
_symmetry.space_group_name_H-M   'P 1'
#
loop_
_entity.id
_entity.type
_entity.pdbx_description
1 polymer ?
#
loop_
_entity_poly.entity_id
_entity_poly.type
_entity_poly.pdbx_seq_one_letter_code
_entity_poly.pdbx_strand_id
1 'polypeptide(L)'
;ARNRTVWCGADGIPNVIASQDFLLPGTNVGALIGKIEDTIFAIGSRYDDGAPADGVIFLAMNENPAHNNQAGQLPAQIIVFDEEEP
;
A
#
# COMPACT_ATOMS: atom_id res chain seq x y z
N ALA A 1 -25.44 -2.09 -4.02
CA ALA A 1 -24.57 -0.94 -3.67
C ALA A 1 -24.58 0.05 -4.82
N ARG A 2 -24.55 1.38 -4.58
CA ARG A 2 -24.40 2.36 -5.67
C ARG A 2 -22.95 2.30 -6.16
N ASN A 3 -22.72 1.88 -7.40
CA ASN A 3 -21.44 2.02 -8.10
C ASN A 3 -21.08 3.51 -8.16
N ARG A 4 -20.29 3.99 -7.20
CA ARG A 4 -19.68 5.32 -7.27
C ARG A 4 -18.20 5.12 -7.50
N THR A 5 -17.68 5.77 -8.54
CA THR A 5 -16.24 5.96 -8.67
C THR A 5 -15.78 6.80 -7.50
N VAL A 6 -14.77 6.32 -6.78
CA VAL A 6 -14.08 7.06 -5.72
C VAL A 6 -12.61 7.15 -6.11
N TRP A 7 -12.01 8.31 -5.86
CA TRP A 7 -10.61 8.58 -6.14
C TRP A 7 -9.85 8.68 -4.82
N CYS A 8 -8.61 8.22 -4.81
CA CYS A 8 -7.71 8.36 -3.68
C CYS A 8 -6.28 8.61 -4.16
N GLY A 9 -5.49 9.24 -3.29
CA GLY A 9 -4.03 9.23 -3.39
C GLY A 9 -3.46 8.02 -2.67
N ALA A 10 -2.16 8.06 -2.40
CA ALA A 10 -1.45 6.94 -1.78
C ALA A 10 -1.92 6.59 -0.35
N ASP A 11 -2.56 7.51 0.38
CA ASP A 11 -3.15 7.24 1.71
C ASP A 11 -4.49 6.47 1.66
N GLY A 12 -5.00 6.18 0.45
CA GLY A 12 -6.27 5.51 0.24
C GLY A 12 -7.48 6.40 0.48
N ILE A 13 -8.66 5.79 0.49
CA ILE A 13 -9.93 6.48 0.70
C ILE A 13 -10.09 6.75 2.20
N PRO A 14 -10.14 8.03 2.65
CA PRO A 14 -10.18 8.35 4.06
C PRO A 14 -11.39 7.72 4.78
N ASN A 15 -11.14 7.08 5.91
CA ASN A 15 -12.14 6.42 6.77
C ASN A 15 -12.88 5.24 6.12
N VAL A 16 -12.34 4.67 5.04
CA VAL A 16 -12.85 3.42 4.44
C VAL A 16 -11.87 2.31 4.75
N ILE A 17 -12.06 1.67 5.91
CA ILE A 17 -11.17 0.63 6.41
C ILE A 17 -11.40 -0.69 5.68
N ALA A 18 -10.32 -1.28 5.18
CA ALA A 18 -10.32 -2.54 4.48
C ALA A 18 -10.70 -3.71 5.41
N SER A 19 -11.61 -4.56 4.94
CA SER A 19 -12.02 -5.79 5.62
C SER A 19 -11.01 -6.94 5.39
N GLN A 20 -11.29 -8.12 5.95
CA GLN A 20 -10.36 -9.27 5.99
C GLN A 20 -10.03 -9.88 4.61
N ASP A 21 -10.78 -9.53 3.59
CA ASP A 21 -10.67 -9.96 2.20
C ASP A 21 -9.75 -9.06 1.35
N PHE A 22 -9.19 -8.00 1.94
CA PHE A 22 -8.22 -7.11 1.30
C PHE A 22 -6.79 -7.54 1.60
N LEU A 23 -5.84 -7.05 0.79
CA LEU A 23 -4.42 -7.36 0.95
C LEU A 23 -3.84 -6.95 2.32
N LEU A 24 -4.29 -5.83 2.89
CA LEU A 24 -3.93 -5.38 4.24
C LEU A 24 -5.17 -4.90 5.02
N PRO A 25 -5.83 -5.81 5.75
CA PRO A 25 -7.00 -5.46 6.58
C PRO A 25 -6.66 -4.44 7.66
N GLY A 26 -7.59 -3.54 7.97
CA GLY A 26 -7.38 -2.48 8.97
C GLY A 26 -6.71 -1.21 8.43
N THR A 27 -6.14 -1.24 7.23
CA THR A 27 -5.65 -0.06 6.50
C THR A 27 -6.74 0.48 5.57
N ASN A 28 -6.66 1.74 5.15
CA ASN A 28 -7.61 2.30 4.17
C ASN A 28 -7.63 1.48 2.87
N VAL A 29 -8.81 1.30 2.29
CA VAL A 29 -8.99 0.80 0.92
C VAL A 29 -8.30 1.75 -0.06
N GLY A 30 -7.53 1.18 -0.98
CA GLY A 30 -6.75 1.91 -1.98
C GLY A 30 -5.48 2.58 -1.44
N ALA A 31 -5.06 2.31 -0.19
CA ALA A 31 -3.77 2.81 0.28
C ALA A 31 -2.61 2.09 -0.42
N LEU A 32 -1.49 2.79 -0.67
CA LEU A 32 -0.26 2.18 -1.12
C LEU A 32 0.32 1.31 0.00
N ILE A 33 0.59 0.05 -0.32
CA ILE A 33 1.18 -0.94 0.58
C ILE A 33 2.45 -1.52 -0.01
N GLY A 34 3.35 -1.94 0.87
CA GLY A 34 4.57 -2.65 0.56
C GLY A 34 4.50 -4.09 1.03
N LYS A 35 5.23 -4.97 0.34
CA LYS A 35 5.55 -6.31 0.82
C LYS A 35 7.03 -6.59 0.62
N ILE A 36 7.71 -7.03 1.68
CA ILE A 36 9.06 -7.62 1.63
C ILE A 36 8.98 -8.96 2.34
N GLU A 37 9.49 -10.02 1.70
CA GLU A 37 9.28 -11.42 2.11
C GLU A 37 7.79 -11.68 2.42
N ASP A 38 7.42 -12.06 3.63
CA ASP A 38 6.01 -12.30 4.00
C ASP A 38 5.35 -11.12 4.74
N THR A 39 6.07 -10.03 4.97
CA THR A 39 5.57 -8.88 5.73
C THR A 39 4.91 -7.86 4.81
N ILE A 40 3.61 -7.63 5.00
CA ILE A 40 2.85 -6.57 4.34
C ILE A 40 2.73 -5.37 5.29
N PHE A 41 2.99 -4.17 4.80
CA PHE A 41 2.98 -2.95 5.60
C PHE A 41 2.38 -1.77 4.84
N ALA A 42 1.83 -0.80 5.58
CA ALA A 42 1.28 0.42 5.01
C ALA A 42 2.43 1.38 4.64
N ILE A 43 2.41 1.91 3.42
CA ILE A 43 3.35 2.93 2.96
C ILE A 43 2.66 4.30 2.93
N GLY A 44 1.45 4.39 2.40
CA GLY A 44 0.75 5.66 2.27
C GLY A 44 1.48 6.65 1.35
N SER A 45 1.31 7.94 1.60
CA SER A 45 2.01 9.02 0.89
C SER A 45 3.50 9.14 1.24
N ARG A 46 3.94 8.56 2.37
CA ARG A 46 5.33 8.57 2.83
C ARG A 46 5.58 7.45 3.83
N TYR A 47 6.71 6.77 3.68
CA TYR A 47 7.26 5.81 4.63
C TYR A 47 8.73 6.17 4.90
N ASP A 48 9.13 6.27 6.16
CA ASP A 48 10.48 6.66 6.58
C ASP A 48 11.04 5.81 7.73
N ASP A 49 10.58 4.58 7.85
CA ASP A 49 11.08 3.60 8.81
C ASP A 49 12.06 2.60 8.13
N GLY A 50 12.72 1.77 8.93
CA GLY A 50 13.56 0.68 8.44
C GLY A 50 12.78 -0.32 7.60
N ALA A 51 13.49 -1.02 6.71
CA ALA A 51 12.90 -2.15 5.99
C ALA A 51 12.56 -3.26 7.00
N PRO A 52 11.33 -3.82 7.00
CA PRO A 52 10.94 -4.84 7.96
C PRO A 52 11.64 -6.20 7.76
N ALA A 53 12.31 -6.38 6.61
CA ALA A 53 13.07 -7.57 6.23
C ALA A 53 14.02 -7.22 5.06
N ASP A 54 14.97 -8.11 4.77
CA ASP A 54 15.76 -8.08 3.54
C ASP A 54 14.95 -8.64 2.35
N GLY A 55 15.24 -8.18 1.13
CA GLY A 55 14.70 -8.79 -0.10
C GLY A 55 14.08 -7.80 -1.09
N VAL A 56 13.24 -8.34 -1.97
CA VAL A 56 12.57 -7.55 -3.02
C VAL A 56 11.33 -6.86 -2.44
N ILE A 57 11.24 -5.54 -2.62
CA ILE A 57 10.02 -4.79 -2.35
C ILE A 57 9.02 -4.94 -3.50
N PHE A 58 7.81 -5.36 -3.16
CA PHE A 58 6.64 -5.30 -4.04
C PHE A 58 5.72 -4.17 -3.58
N LEU A 59 5.18 -3.41 -4.54
CA LEU A 59 4.23 -2.34 -4.30
C LEU A 59 2.86 -2.72 -4.86
N ALA A 60 1.80 -2.43 -4.11
CA ALA A 60 0.42 -2.63 -4.54
C ALA A 60 -0.52 -1.58 -3.92
N MET A 61 -1.70 -1.44 -4.50
CA MET A 61 -2.81 -0.72 -3.86
C MET A 61 -3.59 -1.71 -2.99
N ASN A 62 -3.94 -1.32 -1.76
CA ASN A 62 -4.68 -2.16 -0.83
C ASN A 62 -6.11 -2.40 -1.31
N GLU A 63 -6.35 -3.57 -1.90
CA GLU A 63 -7.61 -3.89 -2.56
C GLU A 63 -7.99 -5.36 -2.32
N ASN A 64 -9.26 -5.70 -2.52
CA ASN A 64 -9.71 -7.09 -2.57
C ASN A 64 -9.35 -7.70 -3.94
N PRO A 65 -8.59 -8.82 -3.97
CA PRO A 65 -8.19 -9.50 -5.21
C PRO A 65 -9.34 -9.96 -6.13
N ALA A 66 -10.57 -10.05 -5.61
CA ALA A 66 -11.76 -10.39 -6.38
C ALA A 66 -12.34 -9.20 -7.16
N HIS A 67 -11.89 -7.97 -6.88
CA HIS A 67 -12.28 -6.77 -7.61
C HIS A 67 -11.34 -6.49 -8.78
N ASN A 68 -11.86 -5.95 -9.87
CA ASN A 68 -11.10 -5.64 -11.09
C ASN A 68 -11.58 -4.35 -11.79
N ASN A 69 -12.18 -3.43 -11.03
CA ASN A 69 -12.79 -2.19 -11.52
C ASN A 69 -11.98 -0.94 -11.14
N GLN A 70 -10.72 -1.09 -10.79
CA GLN A 70 -9.77 -0.02 -10.47
C GLN A 70 -9.15 0.55 -11.74
N ALA A 71 -8.79 1.83 -11.68
CA ALA A 71 -8.07 2.52 -12.76
C ALA A 71 -7.17 3.62 -12.19
N GLY A 72 -6.09 3.93 -12.91
CA GLY A 72 -5.11 4.95 -12.53
C GLY A 72 -3.74 4.36 -12.15
N GLN A 73 -2.82 5.24 -11.78
CA GLN A 73 -1.46 4.88 -11.33
C GLN A 73 -0.95 5.92 -10.32
N LEU A 74 0.01 5.53 -9.48
CA LEU A 74 0.72 6.43 -8.59
C LEU A 74 2.19 6.51 -9.01
N PRO A 75 2.76 7.72 -9.16
CA PRO A 75 4.21 7.87 -9.19
C PRO A 75 4.77 7.59 -7.80
N ALA A 76 5.77 6.72 -7.71
CA ALA A 76 6.48 6.39 -6.47
C ALA A 76 7.98 6.61 -6.65
N GLN A 77 8.63 7.12 -5.60
CA GLN A 77 10.09 7.23 -5.53
C GLN A 77 10.56 6.43 -4.32
N ILE A 78 11.54 5.56 -4.56
CA ILE A 78 12.20 4.78 -3.50
C ILE A 78 13.62 5.32 -3.39
N ILE A 79 14.01 5.69 -2.17
CA ILE A 79 15.36 6.10 -1.83
C ILE A 79 15.85 5.10 -0.79
N VAL A 80 16.92 4.38 -1.12
CA VAL A 80 17.57 3.44 -0.22
C VAL A 80 18.80 4.13 0.35
N PHE A 81 18.94 4.06 1.67
CA PHE A 81 20.13 4.51 2.38
C PHE A 81 20.86 3.27 2.84
N ASP A 82 22.16 3.22 2.64
CA ASP A 82 23.01 2.24 3.30
C ASP A 82 23.09 2.60 4.79
N GLU A 83 23.10 1.61 5.67
CA GLU A 83 23.53 1.86 7.05
C GLU A 83 24.97 2.38 6.98
N GLU A 84 25.24 3.57 7.53
CA GLU A 84 26.61 4.02 7.70
C GLU A 84 27.33 2.94 8.53
N GLU A 85 28.36 2.29 7.95
CA GLU A 85 29.24 1.44 8.76
C GLU A 85 29.76 2.28 9.94
N PRO A 86 29.63 1.79 11.19
CA PRO A 86 30.04 2.54 12.37
C PRO A 86 31.55 2.82 12.42
#